data_AF-A0A140L2F6-F1
#
_entry.id   AF-A0A140L2F6-F1
#
_cell.length_a   1.000
_cell.length_b   1.000
_cell.length_c   1.000
_cell.angle_alpha   90.00
_cell.angle_beta   90.00
_cell.angle_gamma   90.00
#
_symmetry.space_group_name_H-M   'P 1'
#
loop_
_entity.id
_entity.type
_entity.pdbx_description
1 polymer ?
#
loop_
_entity_poly.entity_id
_entity_poly.type
_entity_poly.pdbx_seq_one_letter_code
_entity_poly.pdbx_strand_id
1 'polypeptide(L)'
;MPHLAKDSSDKREYYRWQYAHEIVRLAEEKKKAIAIERLDIKDKGRRGDFSGRKVRRIRHSFSYRSIIEKIKVLAKRKGIQVIEVNPAYTSIIGMLKYAPQYMISKDVAAAYVIARRGLGLKEQIPEGYMAILKELDIDELEEIKEHVKKTVKNKQLKKRQLKEIEKMIKLIQSLGSEPGKASRPLGGTSFGAGSGSYNLWRVLKVAVVTPLSPEKVLRDISVLKRVIFSGQVGRPG
;
A
#
# COMPACT_ATOMS: atom_id res chain seq x y z
N MET A 1 -11.41 10.13 8.61
CA MET A 1 -12.64 10.88 8.25
C MET A 1 -13.90 10.08 8.58
N PRO A 2 -14.38 10.10 9.84
CA PRO A 2 -15.54 9.32 10.28
C PRO A 2 -16.88 9.77 9.65
N HIS A 3 -17.01 11.07 9.34
CA HIS A 3 -18.21 11.69 8.77
C HIS A 3 -18.57 11.17 7.37
N LEU A 4 -17.56 10.92 6.54
CA LEU A 4 -17.73 10.40 5.18
C LEU A 4 -18.27 8.95 5.12
N ALA A 5 -18.27 8.24 6.25
CA ALA A 5 -18.66 6.84 6.36
C ALA A 5 -20.07 6.63 6.96
N LYS A 6 -20.58 7.58 7.75
CA LYS A 6 -21.78 7.39 8.58
C LYS A 6 -22.89 8.39 8.30
N ASP A 7 -22.57 9.58 7.78
CA ASP A 7 -23.53 10.68 7.70
C ASP A 7 -24.40 10.63 6.43
N SER A 8 -25.45 11.45 6.38
CA SER A 8 -26.35 11.62 5.23
C SER A 8 -25.60 12.09 3.96
N SER A 9 -26.23 11.98 2.79
CA SER A 9 -25.59 12.38 1.54
C SER A 9 -25.09 13.83 1.57
N ASP A 10 -25.92 14.73 2.08
CA ASP A 10 -25.63 16.18 2.11
C ASP A 10 -24.49 16.50 3.08
N LYS A 11 -24.48 15.87 4.26
CA LYS A 11 -23.37 16.01 5.23
C LYS A 11 -22.06 15.52 4.64
N ARG A 12 -22.07 14.38 3.93
CA ARG A 12 -20.86 13.88 3.27
C ARG A 12 -20.36 14.85 2.20
N GLU A 13 -21.27 15.45 1.44
CA GLU A 13 -20.90 16.43 0.41
C GLU A 13 -20.32 17.71 1.02
N TYR A 14 -20.93 18.22 2.09
CA TYR A 14 -20.40 19.34 2.88
C TYR A 14 -18.96 19.05 3.34
N TYR A 15 -18.72 17.91 3.98
CA TYR A 15 -17.38 17.58 4.46
C TYR A 15 -16.37 17.38 3.32
N ARG A 16 -16.77 16.87 2.14
CA ARG A 16 -15.87 16.79 0.98
C ARG A 16 -15.39 18.17 0.53
N TRP A 17 -16.29 19.16 0.51
CA TRP A 17 -15.92 20.54 0.22
C TRP A 17 -15.01 21.12 1.29
N GLN A 18 -15.34 20.94 2.57
CA GLN A 18 -14.51 21.41 3.68
C GLN A 18 -13.08 20.86 3.58
N TYR A 19 -12.92 19.54 3.38
CA TYR A 19 -11.60 18.93 3.23
C TYR A 19 -10.86 19.40 1.96
N ALA A 20 -11.56 19.58 0.84
CA ALA A 20 -10.94 20.09 -0.38
C ALA A 20 -10.43 21.53 -0.19
N HIS A 21 -11.20 22.39 0.49
CA HIS A 21 -10.77 23.74 0.83
C HIS A 21 -9.57 23.73 1.77
N GLU A 22 -9.58 22.89 2.81
CA GLU A 22 -8.48 22.77 3.77
C GLU A 22 -7.17 22.34 3.09
N ILE A 23 -7.23 21.32 2.23
CA ILE A 23 -6.07 20.82 1.47
C ILE A 23 -5.49 21.91 0.57
N VAL A 24 -6.35 22.60 -0.19
CA VAL A 24 -5.90 23.63 -1.14
C VAL A 24 -5.38 24.87 -0.41
N ARG A 25 -6.02 25.27 0.71
CA ARG A 25 -5.54 26.36 1.57
C ARG A 25 -4.14 26.04 2.12
N LEU A 26 -3.94 24.83 2.61
CA LEU A 26 -2.63 24.41 3.11
C LEU A 26 -1.56 24.45 2.01
N ALA A 27 -1.90 24.02 0.80
CA ALA A 27 -0.99 24.06 -0.35
C ALA A 27 -0.62 25.50 -0.75
N GLU A 28 -1.60 26.41 -0.72
CA GLU A 28 -1.42 27.84 -0.97
C GLU A 28 -0.51 28.50 0.07
N GLU A 29 -0.81 28.32 1.36
CA GLU A 29 -0.03 28.86 2.48
C GLU A 29 1.43 28.39 2.43
N LYS A 30 1.64 27.12 2.08
CA LYS A 30 2.98 26.54 1.98
C LYS A 30 3.66 26.79 0.63
N LYS A 31 2.96 27.40 -0.34
CA LYS A 31 3.42 27.62 -1.73
C LYS A 31 3.90 26.32 -2.38
N LYS A 32 3.13 25.24 -2.27
CA LYS A 32 3.47 23.91 -2.78
C LYS A 32 2.41 23.36 -3.74
N ALA A 33 2.87 22.54 -4.68
CA ALA A 33 1.99 21.71 -5.51
C ALA A 33 1.36 20.58 -4.70
N ILE A 34 0.24 20.04 -5.20
CA ILE A 34 -0.47 18.92 -4.58
C ILE A 34 -0.23 17.66 -5.41
N ALA A 35 0.33 16.62 -4.80
CA ALA A 35 0.43 15.29 -5.41
C ALA A 35 -0.76 14.41 -4.96
N ILE A 36 -1.47 13.81 -5.92
CA ILE A 36 -2.59 12.91 -5.66
C ILE A 36 -2.42 11.60 -6.42
N GLU A 37 -2.91 10.51 -5.83
CA GLU A 37 -2.97 9.25 -6.54
C GLU A 37 -4.05 9.26 -7.62
N ARG A 38 -3.73 8.72 -8.79
CA ARG A 38 -4.71 8.39 -9.82
C ARG A 38 -5.45 7.10 -9.46
N LEU A 39 -6.33 7.18 -8.47
CA LEU A 39 -7.12 6.05 -8.02
C LEU A 39 -8.32 5.82 -8.95
N ASP A 40 -8.34 4.66 -9.59
CA ASP A 40 -9.55 4.12 -10.24
C ASP A 40 -10.08 2.94 -9.40
N ILE A 41 -11.01 3.23 -8.50
CA ILE A 41 -11.63 2.20 -7.66
C ILE A 41 -12.72 1.52 -8.50
N LYS A 42 -12.28 0.60 -9.36
CA LYS A 42 -13.17 -0.26 -10.15
C LYS A 42 -13.90 -1.26 -9.28
N ASP A 43 -13.23 -1.80 -8.26
CA ASP A 43 -13.80 -2.78 -7.34
C ASP A 43 -14.17 -2.16 -5.98
N LYS A 44 -15.44 -1.79 -5.83
CA LYS A 44 -16.01 -1.30 -4.57
C LYS A 44 -16.36 -2.43 -3.59
N GLY A 45 -16.08 -3.68 -3.96
CA GLY A 45 -16.41 -4.88 -3.22
C GLY A 45 -17.83 -5.37 -3.50
N ARG A 46 -17.96 -6.69 -3.65
CA ARG A 46 -19.24 -7.40 -3.88
C ARG A 46 -19.63 -8.25 -2.67
N ARG A 47 -20.91 -8.61 -2.53
CA ARG A 47 -21.30 -9.56 -1.48
C ARG A 47 -20.50 -10.87 -1.66
N GLY A 48 -19.86 -11.36 -0.59
CA GLY A 48 -18.98 -12.54 -0.64
C GLY A 48 -17.49 -12.25 -0.90
N ASP A 49 -17.08 -10.99 -1.03
CA ASP A 49 -15.68 -10.56 -1.21
C ASP A 49 -14.83 -10.52 0.08
N PHE A 50 -15.39 -10.94 1.22
CA PHE A 50 -14.74 -10.95 2.53
C PHE A 50 -14.29 -9.58 3.07
N SER A 51 -14.77 -8.46 2.50
CA SER A 51 -14.44 -7.11 3.00
C SER A 51 -15.32 -6.68 4.18
N GLY A 52 -16.49 -7.30 4.35
CA GLY A 52 -17.46 -7.00 5.40
C GLY A 52 -18.44 -5.88 5.01
N ARG A 53 -19.68 -5.94 5.54
CA ARG A 53 -20.78 -5.02 5.16
C ARG A 53 -20.42 -3.55 5.40
N LYS A 54 -19.79 -3.25 6.53
CA LYS A 54 -19.38 -1.89 6.92
C LYS A 54 -18.35 -1.31 5.95
N VAL A 55 -17.32 -2.08 5.61
CA VAL A 55 -16.26 -1.64 4.67
C VAL A 55 -16.82 -1.45 3.27
N ARG A 56 -17.68 -2.36 2.78
CA ARG A 56 -18.37 -2.17 1.49
C ARG A 56 -19.19 -0.89 1.49
N ARG A 57 -20.00 -0.65 2.52
CA ARG A 57 -20.78 0.60 2.62
C ARG A 57 -19.88 1.82 2.51
N ILE A 58 -18.76 1.84 3.24
CA ILE A 58 -17.77 2.92 3.18
C ILE A 58 -17.18 3.06 1.77
N ARG A 59 -16.76 1.97 1.13
CA ARG A 59 -16.20 2.02 -0.24
C ARG A 59 -17.21 2.50 -1.28
N HIS A 60 -18.47 2.12 -1.13
CA HIS A 60 -19.55 2.54 -2.01
C HIS A 60 -19.98 3.99 -1.74
N SER A 61 -19.94 4.46 -0.49
CA SER A 61 -20.30 5.84 -0.11
C SER A 61 -19.16 6.84 -0.31
N PHE A 62 -17.91 6.40 -0.22
CA PHE A 62 -16.73 7.23 -0.37
C PHE A 62 -16.41 7.41 -1.85
N SER A 63 -16.90 8.50 -2.42
CA SER A 63 -16.55 8.91 -3.78
C SER A 63 -15.19 9.61 -3.78
N TYR A 64 -14.12 8.82 -3.86
CA TYR A 64 -12.74 9.31 -4.03
C TYR A 64 -12.63 10.26 -5.23
N ARG A 65 -13.34 9.94 -6.31
CA ARG A 65 -13.42 10.76 -7.51
C ARG A 65 -13.97 12.15 -7.21
N SER A 66 -15.04 12.25 -6.41
CA SER A 66 -15.68 13.52 -6.09
C SER A 66 -14.78 14.49 -5.30
N ILE A 67 -14.02 13.99 -4.31
CA ILE A 67 -13.10 14.85 -3.55
C ILE A 67 -11.90 15.27 -4.41
N ILE A 68 -11.37 14.38 -5.25
CA ILE A 68 -10.28 14.68 -6.18
C ILE A 68 -10.71 15.76 -7.19
N GLU A 69 -11.90 15.64 -7.78
CA GLU A 69 -12.45 16.63 -8.71
C GLU A 69 -12.57 18.01 -8.04
N LYS A 70 -13.07 18.07 -6.81
CA LYS A 70 -13.16 19.32 -6.03
C LYS A 70 -11.78 19.94 -5.78
N ILE A 71 -10.80 19.14 -5.35
CA ILE A 71 -9.42 19.60 -5.15
C ILE A 71 -8.86 20.18 -6.45
N LYS A 72 -9.04 19.49 -7.59
CA LYS A 72 -8.57 19.97 -8.90
C LYS A 72 -9.22 21.30 -9.31
N VAL A 73 -10.53 21.44 -9.11
CA VAL A 73 -11.25 22.69 -9.43
C VAL A 73 -10.74 23.84 -8.56
N LEU A 74 -10.64 23.63 -7.25
CA LEU A 74 -10.17 24.65 -6.31
C LEU A 74 -8.70 25.03 -6.54
N ALA A 75 -7.83 24.04 -6.76
CA ALA A 75 -6.43 24.25 -7.04
C ALA A 75 -6.24 25.03 -8.35
N LYS A 76 -6.97 24.68 -9.42
CA LYS A 76 -6.94 25.42 -10.70
C LYS A 76 -7.33 26.89 -10.52
N ARG A 77 -8.35 27.18 -9.72
CA ARG A 77 -8.79 28.56 -9.42
C ARG A 77 -7.73 29.37 -8.68
N LYS A 78 -6.90 28.71 -7.86
CA LYS A 78 -5.83 29.34 -7.07
C LYS A 78 -4.45 29.25 -7.74
N GLY A 79 -4.36 28.79 -8.99
CA GLY A 79 -3.09 28.62 -9.70
C GLY A 79 -2.17 27.56 -9.10
N ILE A 80 -2.70 26.61 -8.34
CA ILE A 80 -1.93 25.54 -7.68
C ILE A 80 -1.89 24.32 -8.60
N GLN A 81 -0.68 23.82 -8.86
CA GLN A 81 -0.47 22.63 -9.67
C GLN A 81 -0.93 21.37 -8.91
N VAL A 82 -1.68 20.51 -9.60
CA VAL A 82 -2.05 19.17 -9.11
C VAL A 82 -1.38 18.12 -9.99
N ILE A 83 -0.60 17.24 -9.38
CA ILE A 83 0.17 16.19 -10.05
C ILE A 83 -0.49 14.84 -9.73
N GLU A 84 -0.91 14.12 -10.77
CA GLU A 84 -1.42 12.75 -10.61
C GLU A 84 -0.27 11.74 -10.69
N VAL A 85 -0.20 10.86 -9.70
CA VAL A 85 0.83 9.81 -9.62
C VAL A 85 0.20 8.41 -9.67
N ASN A 86 0.99 7.44 -10.10
CA ASN A 86 0.59 6.03 -10.07
C ASN A 86 0.29 5.59 -8.63
N PRO A 87 -0.91 5.01 -8.31
CA PRO A 87 -1.25 4.53 -6.97
C PRO A 87 -0.56 3.23 -6.57
N ALA A 88 0.14 2.56 -7.50
CA ALA A 88 0.64 1.20 -7.28
C ALA A 88 1.53 1.10 -6.03
N TYR A 89 1.07 0.35 -5.03
CA TYR A 89 1.82 -0.06 -3.83
C TYR A 89 2.31 1.07 -2.93
N THR A 90 1.79 2.28 -3.04
CA THR A 90 2.14 3.42 -2.18
C THR A 90 2.02 3.10 -0.70
N SER A 91 0.92 2.43 -0.30
CA SER A 91 0.70 1.97 1.08
C SER A 91 1.67 0.89 1.54
N ILE A 92 2.06 -0.04 0.66
CA ILE A 92 3.02 -1.11 1.01
C ILE A 92 4.42 -0.53 1.13
N ILE A 93 4.84 0.29 0.17
CA ILE A 93 6.15 0.95 0.18
C ILE A 93 6.25 1.88 1.38
N GLY A 94 5.22 2.69 1.64
CA GLY A 94 5.15 3.55 2.81
C GLY A 94 5.30 2.74 4.10
N MET A 95 4.55 1.64 4.24
CA MET A 95 4.62 0.75 5.41
C MET A 95 5.99 0.10 5.59
N LEU A 96 6.57 -0.48 4.53
CA LEU A 96 7.80 -1.26 4.64
C LEU A 96 9.04 -0.37 4.72
N LYS A 97 9.08 0.73 3.98
CA LYS A 97 10.28 1.56 3.87
C LYS A 97 10.26 2.75 4.82
N TYR A 98 9.23 3.59 4.73
CA TYR A 98 9.28 4.93 5.33
C TYR A 98 8.68 5.01 6.74
N ALA A 99 7.64 4.23 7.02
CA ALA A 99 7.08 4.12 8.36
C ALA A 99 8.12 3.69 9.42
N PRO A 100 8.94 2.64 9.22
CA PRO A 100 9.95 2.26 10.19
C PRO A 100 11.15 3.21 10.24
N GLN A 101 11.52 3.83 9.11
CA GLN A 101 12.65 4.76 9.04
C GLN A 101 12.37 6.06 9.79
N TYR A 102 11.19 6.64 9.59
CA TYR A 102 10.82 7.94 10.17
C TYR A 102 9.91 7.83 11.39
N MET A 103 9.58 6.61 11.85
CA MET A 103 8.66 6.37 12.96
C MET A 103 7.30 7.06 12.79
N ILE A 104 6.80 7.06 11.56
CA ILE A 104 5.52 7.66 11.18
C ILE A 104 4.46 6.59 10.91
N SER A 105 3.19 7.00 10.95
CA SER A 105 2.09 6.09 10.61
C SER A 105 2.17 5.65 9.15
N LYS A 106 1.61 4.47 8.84
CA LYS A 106 1.54 3.95 7.47
C LYS A 106 0.87 4.94 6.50
N ASP A 107 -0.10 5.72 6.97
CA ASP A 107 -0.89 6.61 6.14
C ASP A 107 -0.08 7.88 5.80
N VAL A 108 0.67 8.41 6.76
CA VAL A 108 1.64 9.50 6.53
C VAL A 108 2.78 9.02 5.64
N ALA A 109 3.27 7.80 5.85
CA ALA A 109 4.30 7.21 5.01
C ALA A 109 3.83 7.00 3.56
N ALA A 110 2.57 6.60 3.35
CA ALA A 110 1.97 6.50 2.02
C ALA A 110 1.88 7.88 1.36
N ALA A 111 1.46 8.92 2.09
CA ALA A 111 1.44 10.30 1.60
C ALA A 111 2.85 10.78 1.20
N TYR A 112 3.88 10.39 1.96
CA TYR A 112 5.27 10.67 1.62
C TYR A 112 5.71 10.01 0.31
N VAL A 113 5.34 8.74 0.06
CA VAL A 113 5.58 8.06 -1.23
C VAL A 113 4.91 8.79 -2.38
N ILE A 114 3.66 9.23 -2.19
CA ILE A 114 2.90 9.99 -3.20
C ILE A 114 3.62 11.30 -3.54
N ALA A 115 4.04 12.05 -2.51
CA ALA A 115 4.79 13.30 -2.69
C ALA A 115 6.10 13.07 -3.45
N ARG A 116 6.87 12.04 -3.07
CA ARG A 116 8.12 11.67 -3.76
C ARG A 116 7.89 11.34 -5.23
N ARG A 117 6.84 10.59 -5.55
CA ARG A 117 6.46 10.31 -6.94
C ARG A 117 6.05 11.57 -7.70
N GLY A 118 5.38 12.51 -7.02
CA GLY A 118 5.05 13.82 -7.59
C GLY A 118 6.29 14.62 -7.97
N LEU A 119 7.39 14.43 -7.25
CA LEU A 119 8.71 14.98 -7.56
C LEU A 119 9.50 14.16 -8.59
N GLY A 120 8.92 13.10 -9.18
CA GLY A 120 9.60 12.21 -10.12
C GLY A 120 10.59 11.23 -9.48
N LEU A 121 10.65 11.15 -8.14
CA LEU A 121 11.55 10.24 -7.43
C LEU A 121 11.01 8.80 -7.48
N LYS A 122 11.93 7.85 -7.66
CA LYS A 122 11.62 6.42 -7.73
C LYS A 122 11.89 5.72 -6.42
N GLU A 123 11.13 4.66 -6.18
CA GLU A 123 11.27 3.84 -4.98
C GLU A 123 12.08 2.58 -5.23
N GLN A 124 12.98 2.34 -4.29
CA GLN A 124 13.96 1.25 -4.27
C GLN A 124 13.75 0.41 -3.01
N ILE A 125 13.90 -0.92 -3.16
CA ILE A 125 13.85 -1.87 -2.04
C ILE A 125 15.18 -1.75 -1.27
N PRO A 126 15.15 -1.48 0.05
CA PRO A 126 16.34 -1.52 0.90
C PRO A 126 17.11 -2.84 0.82
N GLU A 127 18.44 -2.78 0.97
CA GLU A 127 19.33 -3.95 0.84
C GLU A 127 18.98 -5.10 1.79
N GLY A 128 18.66 -4.81 3.06
CA GLY A 128 18.25 -5.85 4.01
C GLY A 128 17.00 -6.61 3.56
N TYR A 129 16.04 -5.93 2.92
CA TYR A 129 14.90 -6.60 2.31
C TYR A 129 15.25 -7.37 1.05
N MET A 130 16.28 -6.95 0.32
CA MET A 130 16.77 -7.70 -0.84
C MET A 130 17.45 -9.00 -0.41
N ALA A 131 18.15 -9.03 0.72
CA ALA A 131 18.71 -10.25 1.30
C ALA A 131 17.61 -11.28 1.58
N ILE A 132 16.53 -10.84 2.26
CA ILE A 132 15.35 -11.69 2.53
C ILE A 132 14.75 -12.24 1.25
N LEU A 133 14.59 -11.41 0.22
CA LEU A 133 14.01 -11.86 -1.05
C LEU A 133 14.90 -12.87 -1.80
N LYS A 134 16.21 -12.88 -1.57
CA LYS A 134 17.14 -13.84 -2.17
C LYS A 134 17.12 -15.18 -1.46
N GLU A 135 16.89 -15.17 -0.15
CA GLU A 135 16.81 -16.37 0.70
C GLU A 135 15.40 -16.97 0.72
N LEU A 136 14.40 -16.23 0.23
CA LEU A 136 13.00 -16.65 0.28
C LEU A 136 12.72 -17.84 -0.63
N ASP A 137 12.52 -18.99 0.01
CA ASP A 137 12.18 -20.25 -0.66
C ASP A 137 10.68 -20.57 -0.58
N ILE A 138 10.27 -21.55 -1.39
CA ILE A 138 8.89 -22.06 -1.38
C ILE A 138 8.56 -22.66 -0.01
N ASP A 139 9.51 -23.35 0.61
CA ASP A 139 9.35 -23.99 1.92
C ASP A 139 9.05 -22.95 3.01
N GLU A 140 9.76 -21.82 3.02
CA GLU A 140 9.48 -20.71 3.94
C GLU A 140 8.06 -20.15 3.73
N LEU A 141 7.61 -20.01 2.48
CA LEU A 141 6.24 -19.56 2.20
C LEU A 141 5.18 -20.58 2.67
N GLU A 142 5.48 -21.88 2.62
CA GLU A 142 4.63 -22.92 3.18
C GLU A 142 4.60 -22.89 4.71
N GLU A 143 5.73 -22.64 5.37
CA GLU A 143 5.78 -22.42 6.82
C GLU A 143 4.93 -21.22 7.24
N ILE A 144 5.03 -20.11 6.51
CA ILE A 144 4.19 -18.92 6.74
C ILE A 144 2.71 -19.27 6.51
N LYS A 145 2.40 -20.09 5.51
CA LYS A 145 1.04 -20.57 5.23
C LYS A 145 0.49 -21.36 6.43
N GLU A 146 1.28 -22.27 6.99
CA GLU A 146 0.91 -23.05 8.18
C GLU A 146 0.79 -22.17 9.43
N HIS A 147 1.69 -21.22 9.63
CA HIS A 147 1.59 -20.26 10.74
C HIS A 147 0.28 -19.45 10.67
N VAL A 148 -0.10 -18.97 9.48
CA VAL A 148 -1.40 -18.29 9.28
C VAL A 148 -2.58 -19.22 9.56
N LYS A 149 -2.49 -20.50 9.19
CA LYS A 149 -3.52 -21.50 9.51
C LYS A 149 -3.68 -21.70 11.01
N LYS A 150 -2.60 -21.69 11.78
CA LYS A 150 -2.64 -21.87 13.24
C LYS A 150 -3.09 -20.60 13.97
N THR A 151 -2.49 -19.46 13.65
CA THR A 151 -2.62 -18.23 14.46
C THR A 151 -3.90 -17.46 14.16
N VAL A 152 -4.32 -17.35 12.90
CA VAL A 152 -5.40 -16.41 12.53
C VAL A 152 -6.79 -16.98 12.85
N LYS A 153 -7.46 -16.43 13.87
CA LYS A 153 -8.81 -16.88 14.24
C LYS A 153 -9.88 -16.41 13.25
N ASN A 154 -9.71 -15.22 12.68
CA ASN A 154 -10.70 -14.64 11.76
C ASN A 154 -10.73 -15.38 10.42
N LYS A 155 -11.81 -16.13 10.17
CA LYS A 155 -12.03 -16.93 8.93
C LYS A 155 -11.84 -16.13 7.63
N GLN A 156 -12.26 -14.85 7.62
CA GLN A 156 -12.19 -14.01 6.43
C GLN A 156 -10.76 -13.53 6.17
N LEU A 157 -10.06 -13.09 7.20
CA LEU A 157 -8.67 -12.64 7.12
C LEU A 157 -7.76 -13.81 6.73
N LYS A 158 -7.92 -14.96 7.39
CA LYS A 158 -7.19 -16.19 7.10
C LYS A 158 -7.30 -16.57 5.62
N LYS A 159 -8.51 -16.66 5.08
CA LYS A 159 -8.73 -17.01 3.66
C LYS A 159 -8.09 -16.00 2.70
N ARG A 160 -8.05 -14.72 3.07
CA ARG A 160 -7.41 -13.68 2.25
C ARG A 160 -5.89 -13.82 2.26
N GLN A 161 -5.28 -14.01 3.42
CA GLN A 161 -3.84 -14.19 3.54
C GLN A 161 -3.37 -15.45 2.82
N LEU A 162 -4.08 -16.57 2.98
CA LEU A 162 -3.78 -17.81 2.26
C LEU A 162 -3.83 -17.63 0.74
N LYS A 163 -4.83 -16.91 0.22
CA LYS A 163 -4.88 -16.56 -1.21
C LYS A 163 -3.75 -15.63 -1.65
N GLU A 164 -3.31 -14.72 -0.80
CA GLU A 164 -2.16 -13.85 -1.08
C GLU A 164 -0.88 -14.69 -1.15
N ILE A 165 -0.65 -15.62 -0.22
CA ILE A 165 0.50 -16.54 -0.17
C ILE A 165 0.50 -17.50 -1.37
N GLU A 166 -0.63 -18.15 -1.68
CA GLU A 166 -0.73 -19.08 -2.82
C GLU A 166 -0.46 -18.39 -4.16
N LYS A 167 -0.87 -17.13 -4.30
CA LYS A 167 -0.52 -16.33 -5.49
C LYS A 167 0.97 -16.05 -5.58
N MET A 168 1.66 -15.91 -4.45
CA MET A 168 3.11 -15.71 -4.40
C MET A 168 3.87 -16.99 -4.74
N ILE A 169 3.46 -18.13 -4.17
CA ILE A 169 4.06 -19.44 -4.49
C ILE A 169 3.97 -19.69 -6.01
N LYS A 170 2.78 -19.49 -6.60
CA LYS A 170 2.61 -19.61 -8.06
C LYS A 170 3.49 -18.64 -8.85
N LEU A 171 3.66 -17.42 -8.35
CA LEU A 171 4.50 -16.40 -8.99
C LEU A 171 5.98 -16.82 -8.99
N ILE A 172 6.49 -17.28 -7.85
CA ILE A 172 7.88 -17.75 -7.71
C ILE A 172 8.11 -18.98 -8.60
N GLN A 173 7.20 -19.95 -8.58
CA GLN A 173 7.26 -21.12 -9.46
C GLN A 173 7.32 -20.73 -10.95
N SER A 174 6.50 -19.76 -11.37
CA SER A 174 6.51 -19.26 -12.74
C SER A 174 7.78 -18.49 -13.12
N LEU A 175 8.41 -17.80 -12.17
CA LEU A 175 9.67 -17.07 -12.38
C LEU A 175 10.87 -18.01 -12.53
N GLY A 176 10.85 -19.15 -11.85
CA GLY A 176 11.87 -20.20 -11.99
C GLY A 176 11.81 -20.97 -13.32
N SER A 177 10.76 -20.81 -14.12
CA SER A 177 10.55 -21.55 -15.38
C SER A 177 10.98 -20.79 -16.66
N GLU A 178 11.37 -19.52 -16.60
CA GLU A 178 11.89 -18.76 -17.76
C GLU A 178 13.41 -18.52 -17.65
N PRO A 179 14.28 -19.33 -18.29
CA PRO A 179 15.71 -19.08 -18.35
C PRO A 179 15.97 -18.08 -19.49
N GLY A 180 16.11 -16.79 -19.19
CA GLY A 180 16.54 -15.84 -20.22
C GLY A 180 16.21 -14.35 -20.04
N LYS A 181 15.51 -13.92 -18.99
CA LYS A 181 15.39 -12.48 -18.72
C LYS A 181 16.61 -11.98 -17.95
N ALA A 182 17.57 -11.45 -18.71
CA ALA A 182 18.67 -10.63 -18.23
C ALA A 182 18.23 -9.75 -17.05
N SER A 183 19.08 -9.71 -16.01
CA SER A 183 18.91 -9.00 -14.75
C SER A 183 18.49 -7.55 -14.96
N ARG A 184 17.17 -7.32 -15.06
CA ARG A 184 16.60 -5.98 -14.98
C ARG A 184 16.93 -5.42 -13.59
N PRO A 185 17.16 -4.12 -13.43
CA PRO A 185 17.29 -3.53 -12.11
C PRO A 185 16.03 -3.89 -11.30
N LEU A 186 16.15 -4.83 -10.35
CA LEU A 186 15.08 -5.26 -9.45
C LEU A 186 14.61 -4.11 -8.55
N GLY A 187 15.40 -3.05 -8.56
CA GLY A 187 15.13 -1.80 -7.93
C GLY A 187 14.58 -0.75 -8.90
N GLY A 188 13.27 -0.52 -8.85
CA GLY A 188 12.71 0.72 -9.36
C GLY A 188 11.25 0.63 -9.75
N THR A 189 10.48 1.64 -9.35
CA THR A 189 9.18 1.95 -9.94
C THR A 189 9.39 2.77 -11.23
N SER A 190 10.05 2.21 -12.25
CA SER A 190 10.13 2.86 -13.56
C SER A 190 8.88 2.58 -14.38
N PHE A 191 8.39 3.60 -15.09
CA PHE A 191 7.29 3.53 -16.05
C PHE A 191 7.53 2.57 -17.24
N GLY A 192 8.69 1.90 -17.29
CA GLY A 192 9.04 0.85 -18.25
C GLY A 192 9.66 -0.42 -17.63
N ALA A 193 9.84 -0.51 -16.30
CA ALA A 193 10.18 -1.80 -15.67
C ALA A 193 8.87 -2.53 -15.38
N GLY A 194 8.42 -3.33 -16.35
CA GLY A 194 7.18 -4.09 -16.28
C GLY A 194 7.07 -4.88 -14.99
N SER A 195 5.86 -4.86 -14.40
CA SER A 195 5.21 -5.72 -13.39
C SER A 195 6.00 -6.42 -12.25
N GLY A 196 7.30 -6.69 -12.36
CA GLY A 196 8.13 -7.48 -11.46
C GLY A 196 8.50 -6.79 -10.14
N SER A 197 9.01 -5.55 -10.15
CA SER A 197 9.40 -4.86 -8.89
C SER A 197 8.20 -4.63 -7.95
N TYR A 198 7.03 -4.46 -8.54
CA TYR A 198 5.75 -4.37 -7.86
C TYR A 198 5.29 -5.69 -7.22
N ASN A 199 5.65 -6.83 -7.82
CA ASN A 199 5.43 -8.13 -7.20
C ASN A 199 6.35 -8.32 -5.99
N LEU A 200 7.60 -7.86 -6.06
CA LEU A 200 8.57 -7.97 -4.95
C LEU A 200 8.09 -7.25 -3.67
N TRP A 201 7.54 -6.04 -3.79
CA TRP A 201 6.97 -5.35 -2.61
C TRP A 201 5.82 -6.13 -1.96
N ARG A 202 5.02 -6.85 -2.76
CA ARG A 202 3.96 -7.71 -2.23
C ARG A 202 4.51 -8.98 -1.59
N VAL A 203 5.50 -9.62 -2.22
CA VAL A 203 6.21 -10.79 -1.69
C VAL A 203 6.80 -10.42 -0.33
N LEU A 204 7.53 -9.31 -0.28
CA LEU A 204 8.16 -8.80 0.93
C LEU A 204 7.14 -8.48 2.04
N LYS A 205 5.99 -7.88 1.69
CA LYS A 205 4.91 -7.70 2.66
C LYS A 205 4.48 -9.04 3.25
N VAL A 206 4.30 -10.07 2.43
CA VAL A 206 3.90 -11.40 2.91
C VAL A 206 4.98 -12.00 3.79
N ALA A 207 6.22 -12.03 3.33
CA ALA A 207 7.37 -12.62 4.02
C ALA A 207 7.70 -11.91 5.34
N VAL A 208 7.60 -10.58 5.40
CA VAL A 208 8.02 -9.81 6.58
C VAL A 208 6.86 -9.52 7.53
N VAL A 209 5.71 -9.08 7.01
CA VAL A 209 4.62 -8.58 7.87
C VAL A 209 3.75 -9.71 8.40
N THR A 210 3.52 -10.74 7.59
CA THR A 210 2.61 -11.83 7.98
C THR A 210 3.13 -12.64 9.16
N PRO A 211 4.43 -13.00 9.25
CA PRO A 211 4.96 -13.71 10.41
C PRO A 211 4.95 -12.85 11.68
N LEU A 212 5.27 -11.55 11.55
CA LEU A 212 5.33 -10.64 12.70
C LEU A 212 3.94 -10.28 13.25
N SER A 213 2.92 -10.18 12.38
CA SER A 213 1.56 -9.86 12.82
C SER A 213 0.52 -10.46 11.87
N PRO A 214 0.17 -11.75 12.06
CA PRO A 214 -0.78 -12.42 11.19
C PRO A 214 -2.22 -11.96 11.42
N GLU A 215 -2.59 -11.51 12.62
CA GLU A 215 -3.98 -11.13 12.93
C GLU A 215 -4.30 -9.65 12.68
N LYS A 216 -3.31 -8.76 12.73
CA LYS A 216 -3.53 -7.31 12.70
C LYS A 216 -2.46 -6.63 11.84
N VAL A 217 -2.81 -5.48 11.29
CA VAL A 217 -1.79 -4.59 10.73
C VAL A 217 -0.97 -4.07 11.90
N LEU A 218 0.36 -4.25 11.83
CA LEU A 218 1.33 -3.70 12.77
C LEU A 218 1.01 -2.22 13.01
N ARG A 219 0.55 -1.89 14.22
CA ARG A 219 0.36 -0.49 14.64
C ARG A 219 1.69 0.15 14.95
N ASP A 220 2.55 -0.60 15.62
CA ASP A 220 3.95 -0.27 15.77
C ASP A 220 4.76 -0.94 14.66
N ILE A 221 5.38 -0.10 13.82
CA ILE A 221 6.16 -0.52 12.65
C ILE A 221 7.66 -0.50 12.99
N SER A 222 8.05 -0.11 14.21
CA SER A 222 9.45 -0.07 14.67
C SER A 222 10.17 -1.43 14.52
N VAL A 223 9.44 -2.54 14.66
CA VAL A 223 9.96 -3.91 14.47
C VAL A 223 10.59 -4.09 13.09
N LEU A 224 10.03 -3.44 12.06
CA LEU A 224 10.56 -3.51 10.70
C LEU A 224 11.88 -2.76 10.53
N LYS A 225 12.21 -1.83 11.43
CA LYS A 225 13.49 -1.11 11.39
C LYS A 225 14.65 -2.08 11.54
N ARG A 226 14.55 -3.04 12.48
CA ARG A 226 15.56 -4.10 12.64
C ARG A 226 15.71 -4.90 11.36
N VAL A 227 14.60 -5.31 10.75
CA VAL A 227 14.60 -6.10 9.51
C VAL A 227 15.27 -5.35 8.34
N ILE A 228 15.05 -4.04 8.22
CA ILE A 228 15.70 -3.23 7.17
C ILE A 228 17.23 -3.23 7.31
N PHE A 229 17.73 -3.14 8.54
CA PHE A 229 19.16 -3.04 8.82
C PHE A 229 19.87 -4.39 8.92
N SER A 230 19.21 -5.42 9.48
CA SER A 230 19.81 -6.74 9.67
C SER A 230 19.57 -7.70 8.51
N GLY A 231 18.56 -7.44 7.68
CA GLY A 231 18.14 -8.38 6.63
C GLY A 231 17.57 -9.69 7.15
N GLN A 232 17.23 -9.78 8.44
CA GLN A 232 16.67 -10.97 9.05
C GLN A 232 15.23 -10.72 9.50
N VAL A 233 14.32 -11.60 9.11
CA VAL A 233 12.94 -11.62 9.63
C VAL A 233 12.93 -12.47 10.90
N GLY A 234 12.26 -12.00 11.96
CA GLY A 234 12.02 -12.85 13.12
C GLY A 234 11.21 -14.08 12.67
N ARG A 235 11.75 -15.28 12.92
CA ARG A 235 11.04 -16.53 12.60
C ARG A 235 9.69 -16.55 13.33
N PRO A 236 8.61 -17.03 12.70
CA PRO A 236 7.34 -17.22 13.41
C PRO A 236 7.57 -18.19 14.56
N GLY A 237 7.42 -17.69 15.80
CA GLY A 237 7.33 -18.53 17.00
C GLY A 237 5.99 -19.24 17.12
#